data_AF-A0A661Q6L9-F1
#
_entry.id   AF-A0A661Q6L9-F1
#
_cell.length_a   1.000
_cell.length_b   1.000
_cell.length_c   1.000
_cell.angle_alpha   90.00
_cell.angle_beta   90.00
_cell.angle_gamma   90.00
#
_symmetry.space_group_name_H-M   'P 1'
#
loop_
_entity.id
_entity.type
_entity.pdbx_description
1 polymer ?
#
loop_
_entity_poly.entity_id
_entity_poly.type
_entity_poly.pdbx_seq_one_letter_code
_entity_poly.pdbx_strand_id
1 'polypeptide(L)' 'MHDGCSGSFGNGEQIVNKLRQMGFSSYAMPIPAEIKCASCETVFTMQTMEDSCNNCGMVYGVTPCHATVPGSAQPAGINY' A
#
# COMPACT_ATOMS: atom_id res chain seq x y z
N MET A 1 10.39 21.30 -0.43
CA MET A 1 9.07 20.68 -0.68
C MET A 1 9.30 19.56 -1.68
N HIS A 2 8.84 18.33 -1.42
CA HIS A 2 9.09 17.16 -2.28
C HIS A 2 7.80 16.89 -3.10
N ASP A 3 7.72 17.45 -4.31
CA ASP A 3 6.59 17.35 -5.25
C ASP A 3 6.39 15.93 -5.86
N GLY A 4 7.01 14.90 -5.29
CA GLY A 4 6.83 13.51 -5.71
C GLY A 4 5.66 12.80 -5.04
N CYS A 5 5.13 13.36 -3.95
CA CYS A 5 4.01 12.80 -3.17
C CYS A 5 2.82 13.75 -3.02
N SER A 6 2.87 14.94 -3.63
CA SER A 6 1.76 15.92 -3.67
C SER A 6 0.66 15.55 -4.65
N GLY A 7 0.81 14.46 -5.41
CA GLY A 7 -0.28 13.88 -6.16
C GLY A 7 -1.35 13.40 -5.20
N SER A 8 -2.55 13.98 -5.26
CA SER A 8 -3.74 13.37 -4.66
C SER A 8 -3.95 12.02 -5.36
N PHE A 9 -3.37 10.96 -4.80
CA PHE A 9 -3.67 9.60 -5.23
C PHE A 9 -5.15 9.38 -4.91
N GLY A 10 -5.96 9.30 -5.95
CA GLY A 10 -7.41 9.17 -5.80
C GLY A 10 -7.82 7.79 -5.28
N ASN A 11 -6.95 6.79 -5.43
CA ASN A 11 -7.20 5.39 -5.08
C ASN A 11 -5.89 4.60 -4.93
N GLY A 12 -5.96 3.42 -4.30
CA GLY A 12 -4.80 2.56 -4.08
C GLY A 12 -4.20 2.00 -5.38
N GLU A 13 -4.98 1.87 -6.46
CA GLU A 13 -4.48 1.44 -7.77
C GLU A 13 -3.40 2.38 -8.32
N GLN A 14 -3.60 3.69 -8.20
CA GLN A 14 -2.62 4.68 -8.63
C GLN A 14 -1.33 4.61 -7.79
N ILE A 15 -1.45 4.33 -6.49
CA ILE A 15 -0.30 4.14 -5.61
C ILE A 15 0.49 2.91 -6.05
N VAL A 16 -0.18 1.76 -6.17
CA VAL A 16 0.43 0.49 -6.57
C VAL A 16 1.10 0.61 -7.95
N ASN A 17 0.41 1.19 -8.93
CA ASN A 17 1.01 1.43 -10.25
C ASN A 17 2.27 2.30 -10.17
N LYS A 18 2.25 3.36 -9.35
CA LYS A 18 3.41 4.23 -9.19
C LYS A 18 4.57 3.49 -8.53
N LEU A 19 4.30 2.70 -7.49
CA LEU A 19 5.30 1.86 -6.83
C LEU A 19 5.93 0.88 -7.81
N ARG A 20 5.12 0.17 -8.61
CA ARG A 20 5.60 -0.75 -9.66
C ARG A 20 6.45 -0.04 -10.71
N GLN A 21 5.99 1.12 -11.21
CA GLN A 21 6.74 1.94 -12.18
C GLN A 21 8.10 2.41 -11.64
N MET A 22 8.17 2.72 -10.35
CA MET A 22 9.41 3.15 -9.69
C MET A 22 10.28 2.00 -9.20
N GLY A 23 9.79 0.76 -9.22
CA GLY A 23 10.48 -0.41 -8.66
C GLY A 23 10.48 -0.45 -7.12
N PHE A 24 9.54 0.23 -6.47
CA PHE A 24 9.42 0.31 -5.01
C PHE A 24 8.38 -0.63 -4.40
N SER A 25 7.62 -1.37 -5.20
CA SER A 25 6.59 -2.29 -4.70
C SER A 25 7.14 -3.28 -3.66
N SER A 26 8.27 -3.92 -3.98
CA SER A 26 8.94 -4.89 -3.10
C SER A 26 9.85 -4.27 -2.04
N TYR A 27 9.87 -2.95 -1.89
CA TYR A 27 10.68 -2.32 -0.85
C TYR A 27 10.05 -2.57 0.51
N ALA A 28 10.88 -2.90 1.50
CA ALA A 28 10.42 -3.04 2.87
C ALA A 28 9.90 -1.70 3.39
N MET A 29 8.78 -1.76 4.11
CA MET A 29 8.30 -0.61 4.87
C MET A 29 9.29 -0.30 6.00
N PRO A 30 9.53 0.99 6.30
CA PRO A 30 10.36 1.36 7.44
C PRO A 30 9.76 0.89 8.77
N ILE A 31 8.43 0.80 8.85
CA ILE A 31 7.68 0.31 9.99
C ILE A 31 6.58 -0.60 9.46
N PRO A 32 6.57 -1.91 9.76
CA PRO A 32 5.46 -2.79 9.40
C PRO A 32 4.15 -2.29 9.99
N ALA A 33 3.06 -2.37 9.23
CA ALA A 33 1.75 -1.88 9.67
C ALA A 33 0.72 -3.01 9.69
N GLU A 34 -0.07 -3.10 10.76
CA GLU A 34 -1.23 -3.98 10.79
C GLU A 34 -2.39 -3.33 10.03
N ILE A 35 -2.93 -4.07 9.07
CA ILE A 35 -4.03 -3.64 8.22
C ILE A 35 -5.19 -4.59 8.40
N LYS A 36 -6.37 -4.04 8.72
CA LYS A 36 -7.63 -4.78 8.60
C LYS A 36 -8.07 -4.77 7.14
N CYS A 37 -8.13 -5.93 6.50
CA CYS A 37 -8.56 -6.05 5.12
C CYS A 37 -10.00 -5.53 4.96
N ALA A 38 -10.22 -4.66 3.98
CA ALA A 38 -11.51 -4.05 3.70
C ALA A 38 -12.49 -5.02 3.03
N SER A 39 -12.00 -6.12 2.44
CA SER A 39 -12.84 -7.12 1.77
C SER A 39 -13.20 -8.31 2.64
N CYS A 40 -12.26 -8.89 3.40
CA CYS A 40 -12.50 -10.10 4.19
C CYS A 40 -12.35 -9.89 5.70
N GLU A 41 -12.13 -8.65 6.14
CA GLU A 41 -11.98 -8.24 7.54
C GLU A 41 -10.84 -8.91 8.32
N THR A 42 -10.01 -9.71 7.65
CA THR A 42 -8.85 -10.35 8.25
C THR A 42 -7.76 -9.31 8.48
N VAL A 43 -7.12 -9.36 9.65
CA VAL A 43 -5.96 -8.53 9.94
C VAL A 43 -4.71 -9.22 9.43
N PHE A 44 -3.88 -8.48 8.71
CA PHE A 44 -2.57 -8.95 8.26
C PHE A 44 -1.54 -7.85 8.43
N THR A 45 -0.26 -8.23 8.49
CA THR A 45 0.84 -7.29 8.63
C THR A 45 1.43 -7.00 7.26
N MET A 46 1.36 -5.75 6.84
CA MET A 46 1.98 -5.26 5.62
C MET A 46 3.47 -5.01 5.88
N GLN A 47 4.34 -5.70 5.14
CA GLN A 47 5.79 -5.62 5.32
C GLN A 47 6.51 -4.81 4.25
N THR A 48 5.90 -4.68 3.08
CA THR A 48 6.47 -3.99 1.91
C THR A 48 5.54 -2.88 1.44
N MET A 49 6.02 -1.99 0.58
CA MET A 49 5.22 -0.84 0.09
C MET A 49 3.98 -1.27 -0.70
N GLU A 50 4.03 -2.45 -1.31
CA GLU A 50 2.91 -3.14 -1.94
C GLU A 50 2.81 -4.55 -1.36
N ASP A 51 1.72 -4.86 -0.68
CA ASP A 51 1.50 -6.17 -0.06
C ASP A 51 0.06 -6.61 -0.25
N SER A 52 -0.20 -7.91 -0.10
CA SER A 52 -1.51 -8.49 -0.37
C SER A 52 -2.04 -9.29 0.81
N CYS A 53 -3.36 -9.25 0.98
CA CYS A 53 -4.03 -10.05 1.99
C CYS A 53 -4.00 -11.53 1.58
N ASN A 54 -3.34 -12.38 2.38
CA ASN A 54 -3.22 -13.82 2.15
C ASN A 54 -4.56 -14.59 2.13
N ASN A 55 -5.66 -13.98 2.60
CA ASN A 55 -6.97 -14.62 2.65
C ASN A 55 -7.77 -14.40 1.35
N CYS A 56 -7.87 -13.15 0.88
CA CYS A 56 -8.71 -12.80 -0.27
C CYS A 56 -7.95 -12.26 -1.49
N GLY A 57 -6.64 -12.01 -1.38
CA GLY A 57 -5.83 -11.43 -2.45
C GLY A 57 -5.97 -9.91 -2.61
N MET A 58 -6.58 -9.20 -1.67
CA MET A 58 -6.66 -7.73 -1.69
C MET A 58 -5.27 -7.11 -1.58
N VAL A 59 -4.85 -6.38 -2.61
CA VAL A 59 -3.58 -5.66 -2.67
C VAL A 59 -3.73 -4.28 -2.05
N TYR A 60 -2.73 -3.89 -1.27
CA TYR A 60 -2.60 -2.59 -0.62
C TYR A 60 -1.32 -1.93 -1.08
N GLY A 61 -1.37 -0.61 -1.26
CA GLY A 61 -0.21 0.20 -1.59
C GLY A 61 -0.08 1.38 -0.65
N VAL A 62 1.16 1.70 -0.27
CA VAL A 62 1.50 2.91 0.47
C VAL A 62 2.72 3.60 -0.13
N THR A 63 2.66 4.92 -0.27
CA THR A 63 3.80 5.70 -0.78
C THR A 63 4.88 5.86 0.29
N PRO A 64 6.18 5.91 -0.07
CA PRO A 64 7.27 6.02 0.91
C PRO A 64 7.17 7.22 1.84
N CYS A 65 6.64 8.33 1.34
CA CYS A 65 6.42 9.56 2.11
C CYS A 65 5.35 9.42 3.21
N HIS A 66 4.44 8.45 3.08
CA HIS A 66 3.34 8.21 4.02
C HIS A 66 3.45 6.85 4.72
N ALA A 67 4.48 6.04 4.44
CA ALA A 67 4.67 4.70 5.00
C ALA A 67 4.87 4.67 6.53
N THR A 68 5.13 5.83 7.16
CA THR A 68 5.22 5.98 8.62
C THR A 68 3.90 6.40 9.27
N VAL A 69 2.89 6.76 8.49
CA VAL A 69 1.58 7.17 8.98
C VAL A 69 0.69 5.92 9.07
N PRO A 70 0.19 5.54 10.26
CA PRO A 70 -0.70 4.40 10.39
C PRO A 70 -1.99 4.63 9.59
N GLY A 71 -2.42 3.64 8.82
CA GLY A 71 -3.64 3.71 8.01
C GLY A 71 -3.52 4.48 6.69
N SER A 72 -2.30 4.85 6.27
CA SER A 72 -2.07 5.49 4.96
C SER A 72 -2.07 4.51 3.77
N ALA A 73 -1.97 3.21 4.04
CA ALA A 73 -2.08 2.17 3.04
C ALA A 73 -3.50 2.11 2.46
N GLN A 74 -3.60 2.19 1.14
CA GLN A 74 -4.88 2.19 0.44
C GLN A 74 -5.09 0.88 -0.32
N PRO A 75 -6.32 0.35 -0.38
CA PRO A 75 -6.64 -0.84 -1.17
C PRO A 75 -6.60 -0.50 -2.66
N ALA A 76 -5.91 -1.34 -3.44
CA ALA A 76 -5.88 -1.29 -4.90
C ALA A 76 -6.91 -2.23 -5.54
N GLY A 77 -7.13 -3.41 -4.96
CA GLY A 77 -8.10 -4.38 -5.48
C GLY A 77 -7.69 -5.82 -5.22
N ILE A 78 -8.61 -6.76 -5.42
CA ILE A 78 -8.34 -8.19 -5.30
C ILE A 78 -7.58 -8.68 -6.53
N ASN A 79 -6.42 -9.31 -6.33
CA ASN A 79 -5.53 -9.82 -7.39
C ASN A 79 -5.14 -8.75 -8.43
N TYR A 80 -4.93 -7.52 -7.96
CA TYR A 80 -4.49 -6.37 -8.75
C TYR A 80 -2.98 -6.38 -9.02
#